data_AF-A0A1G2Y4E6-F1
#
_entry.id   AF-A0A1G2Y4E6-F1
#
_cell.length_a   1.000
_cell.length_b   1.000
_cell.length_c   1.000
_cell.angle_alpha   90.00
_cell.angle_beta   90.00
_cell.angle_gamma   90.00
#
_symmetry.space_group_name_H-M   'P 1'
#
loop_
_entity.id
_entity.type
_entity.pdbx_description
1 polymer ?
#
loop_
_entity_poly.entity_id
_entity_poly.type
_entity_poly.pdbx_seq_one_letter_code
_entity_poly.pdbx_strand_id
1 'polypeptide(L)' 'MAKVNFDQIATSIATLERDDVKTRLKNFKGRFKMDFTDEYLDNLSIDRLRHILLAALVTAKGQTS' A
#
# COMPACT_ATOMS: atom_id res chain seq x y z
N MET A 1 12.24 -15.01 11.58
CA MET A 1 12.72 -13.60 11.63
C MET A 1 11.91 -12.77 10.62
N ALA A 2 10.91 -12.00 11.08
CA ALA A 2 9.99 -11.26 10.20
C ALA A 2 10.24 -9.74 10.14
N LYS A 3 11.19 -9.23 10.94
CA LYS A 3 11.40 -7.78 11.15
C LYS A 3 12.04 -7.09 9.94
N VAL A 4 12.96 -7.76 9.24
CA VAL A 4 13.72 -7.20 8.10
C VAL A 4 12.82 -6.83 6.90
N ASN A 5 11.67 -7.50 6.75
CA ASN A 5 10.76 -7.23 5.63
C ASN A 5 9.93 -5.96 5.82
N PHE A 6 9.60 -5.56 7.05
CA PHE A 6 8.70 -4.42 7.28
C PHE A 6 9.41 -3.10 7.02
N ASP A 7 10.60 -2.91 7.58
CA ASP A 7 11.37 -1.66 7.44
C ASP A 7 11.77 -1.41 5.97
N GLN A 8 12.11 -2.47 5.22
CA GLN A 8 12.38 -2.38 3.79
C GLN A 8 11.14 -1.98 2.97
N ILE A 9 9.97 -2.55 3.30
CA ILE A 9 8.71 -2.18 2.65
C ILE A 9 8.35 -0.72 2.97
N ALA A 10 8.44 -0.32 4.23
CA ALA A 10 8.14 1.05 4.66
C ALA A 10 9.05 2.07 3.96
N THR A 11 10.36 1.79 3.89
CA THR A 11 11.32 2.65 3.18
C THR A 11 11.01 2.74 1.70
N SER A 12 10.70 1.61 1.05
CA SER A 12 10.34 1.59 -0.37
C SER A 12 9.03 2.32 -0.67
N ILE A 13 8.08 2.36 0.26
CA ILE A 13 6.82 3.11 0.10
C ILE A 13 7.05 4.61 0.31
N ALA A 14 7.92 4.99 1.25
CA ALA A 14 8.23 6.39 1.55
C ALA A 14 8.81 7.13 0.34
N THR A 15 9.54 6.43 -0.54
CA THR A 15 10.10 7.00 -1.78
C THR A 15 9.11 7.09 -2.94
N LEU A 16 7.89 6.56 -2.81
CA LEU A 16 6.91 6.59 -3.90
C LEU A 16 6.23 7.95 -4.01
N GLU A 17 6.04 8.40 -5.24
CA GLU A 17 5.22 9.56 -5.55
C GLU A 17 3.73 9.18 -5.57
N ARG A 18 2.87 10.19 -5.58
CA ARG A 18 1.41 10.02 -5.46
C ARG A 18 0.87 9.05 -6.51
N ASP A 19 1.27 9.22 -7.77
CA ASP A 19 0.77 8.45 -8.89
C ASP A 19 1.22 6.98 -8.83
N ASP A 20 2.43 6.72 -8.34
CA ASP A 20 2.92 5.36 -8.10
C ASP A 20 2.08 4.66 -7.03
N VAL A 21 1.79 5.37 -5.93
CA VAL A 21 0.98 4.82 -4.84
C VAL A 21 -0.44 4.54 -5.33
N LYS A 22 -1.06 5.47 -6.05
CA LYS A 22 -2.40 5.28 -6.65
C LYS A 22 -2.42 4.08 -7.60
N THR A 23 -1.42 3.96 -8.47
CA THR A 23 -1.29 2.85 -9.42
C THR A 23 -1.16 1.51 -8.70
N ARG A 24 -0.34 1.44 -7.64
CA ARG A 24 -0.18 0.22 -6.84
C ARG A 24 -1.45 -0.14 -6.07
N LEU A 25 -2.16 0.83 -5.50
CA LEU A 25 -3.42 0.61 -4.80
C LEU A 25 -4.50 0.07 -5.74
N LYS A 26 -4.65 0.67 -6.93
CA LYS A 26 -5.65 0.24 -7.94
C LYS A 26 -5.35 -1.14 -8.52
N ASN A 27 -4.07 -1.47 -8.65
CA ASN A 27 -3.62 -2.76 -9.19
C ASN A 27 -3.25 -3.77 -8.09
N PHE A 28 -3.63 -3.51 -6.84
CA PHE A 28 -3.26 -4.36 -5.72
C PHE A 28 -3.91 -5.74 -5.84
N LYS A 29 -3.08 -6.78 -6.01
CA LYS A 29 -3.52 -8.18 -6.11
C LYS A 29 -3.54 -8.84 -4.73
N GLY A 30 -4.50 -8.46 -3.89
CA GLY A 30 -4.81 -9.12 -2.62
C GLY A 30 -5.98 -10.11 -2.75
N ARG A 31 -6.29 -10.86 -1.68
CA ARG A 31 -7.53 -11.65 -1.59
C ARG A 31 -8.79 -10.78 -1.59
N PHE A 32 -8.67 -9.50 -1.20
CA PHE A 32 -9.72 -8.51 -1.30
C PHE A 32 -9.39 -7.51 -2.41
N LYS A 33 -10.35 -7.29 -3.31
CA LYS A 33 -10.23 -6.26 -4.35
C LYS A 33 -10.33 -4.90 -3.66
N MET A 34 -9.27 -4.11 -3.76
CA MET A 34 -9.31 -2.71 -3.37
C MET A 34 -10.05 -1.94 -4.47
N ASP A 35 -11.34 -1.70 -4.27
CA ASP A 35 -12.24 -0.97 -5.17
C ASP A 35 -12.09 0.55 -5.03
N PHE A 36 -10.85 1.02 -4.86
CA PHE A 36 -10.57 2.44 -4.77
C PHE A 36 -10.85 3.15 -6.10
N THR A 37 -11.60 4.24 -6.04
CA THR A 37 -11.82 5.17 -7.16
C THR A 37 -10.72 6.22 -7.21
N ASP A 38 -10.48 6.79 -8.38
CA ASP A 38 -9.52 7.91 -8.49
C ASP A 38 -9.97 9.10 -7.63
N GLU A 39 -11.27 9.42 -7.61
CA GLU A 39 -11.84 10.46 -6.76
C GLU A 39 -11.55 10.25 -5.27
N TYR A 40 -11.71 9.03 -4.77
CA TYR A 40 -11.38 8.73 -3.38
C TYR A 40 -9.89 8.93 -3.11
N LEU A 41 -9.02 8.42 -3.99
CA LEU A 41 -7.57 8.52 -3.82
C LEU A 41 -7.06 9.96 -3.96
N ASP A 42 -7.69 10.78 -4.81
CA ASP A 42 -7.32 12.17 -5.05
C ASP A 42 -7.64 13.09 -3.87
N ASN A 43 -8.63 12.74 -3.07
CA ASN A 43 -8.98 13.47 -1.86
C ASN A 43 -8.10 13.12 -0.64
N LEU A 44 -7.18 12.15 -0.75
CA LEU A 44 -6.31 11.75 0.36
C LEU A 44 -4.95 12.47 0.31
N SER A 45 -4.33 12.67 1.47
CA SER A 45 -2.92 13.09 1.51
C SER A 45 -2.01 11.96 1.02
N ILE A 46 -0.83 12.32 0.49
CA ILE A 46 0.16 11.33 0.04
C ILE A 46 0.58 10.39 1.17
N ASP A 47 0.70 10.89 2.40
CA ASP A 47 1.04 10.06 3.56
C ASP A 47 -0.06 9.06 3.87
N ARG A 48 -1.33 9.46 3.72
CA ARG A 48 -2.46 8.54 3.92
C ARG A 48 -2.50 7.46 2.84
N LEU A 49 -2.22 7.82 1.58
CA LEU A 49 -2.08 6.84 0.50
C LEU A 49 -0.97 5.83 0.79
N ARG A 50 0.21 6.31 1.24
CA ARG A 50 1.34 5.46 1.63
C ARG A 50 1.00 4.53 2.79
N HIS A 51 0.31 5.03 3.81
CA HIS A 51 -0.15 4.22 4.95
C HIS A 51 -1.17 3.14 4.53
N ILE A 52 -2.12 3.46 3.65
CA ILE A 52 -3.07 2.48 3.13
C ILE A 52 -2.33 1.38 2.36
N LEU A 53 -1.36 1.73 1.51
CA LEU A 53 -0.56 0.77 0.76
C LEU A 53 0.29 -0.11 1.69
N LEU A 54 0.87 0.47 2.74
CA LEU A 54 1.61 -0.29 3.74
C LEU A 54 0.72 -1.28 4.47
N ALA A 55 -0.46 -0.84 4.95
CA ALA A 55 -1.43 -1.71 5.60
C ALA A 55 -1.87 -2.86 4.68
N ALA A 56 -2.17 -2.56 3.41
CA ALA A 56 -2.50 -3.54 2.38
C ALA A 56 -1.45 -4.65 2.28
N LEU A 57 -0.18 -4.27 2.15
CA LEU A 57 0.95 -5.19 2.00
C LEU A 57 1.17 -6.04 3.26
N VAL A 58 1.05 -5.43 4.44
CA VAL A 58 1.21 -6.13 5.73
C VAL A 58 0.09 -7.14 5.94
N THR A 59 -1.16 -6.75 5.69
CA THR A 59 -2.32 -7.64 5.78
C THR A 59 -2.24 -8.79 4.78
N ALA A 60 -1.76 -8.54 3.56
CA ALA A 60 -1.55 -9.60 2.57
C ALA A 60 -0.44 -10.59 2.99
N LYS A 61 0.65 -10.10 3.59
CA LYS A 61 1.77 -10.93 4.08
C LYS A 61 1.45 -11.70 5.37
N GLY A 62 0.60 -11.16 6.24
CA GLY A 62 0.19 -11.82 7.48
C GLY A 62 -0.67 -13.09 7.29
N GLN A 63 -1.02 -13.42 6.05
CA GLN A 63 -1.88 -14.56 5.71
C GLN A 63 -1.13 -15.77 5.11
N THR A 64 0.20 -15.72 4.98
CA THR A 64 1.04 -16.86 4.55
C THR A 64 1.63 -17.64 5.73
N SER A 65 0.85 -17.83 6.79
CA SER A 65 1.20 -18.70 7.93
C SER A 65 0.14 -19.78 8.09
#